data_AF-A0A7L5ZHT6-F1
#
_entry.id   AF-A0A7L5ZHT6-F1
#
_cell.length_a   1.000
_cell.length_b   1.000
_cell.length_c   1.000
_cell.angle_alpha   90.00
_cell.angle_beta   90.00
_cell.angle_gamma   90.00
#
_symmetry.space_group_name_H-M   'P 1'
#
loop_
_entity.id
_entity.type
_entity.pdbx_description
1 polymer ?
#
loop_
_entity_poly.entity_id
_entity_poly.type
_entity_poly.pdbx_seq_one_letter_code
_entity_poly.pdbx_strand_id
1 'polypeptide(L)' 'MGRTSMTIVADVGEPETGTVHARATTVLVCADGNGRPIPLPEPLARSVERWPAEKR' A
#
# COMPACT_ATOMS: atom_id res chain seq x y z
N MET A 1 -2.64 6.07 4.28
CA MET A 1 -1.46 6.69 3.62
C MET A 1 -0.92 7.79 4.51
N GLY A 2 0.41 7.94 4.60
CA GLY A 2 1.08 9.06 5.27
C GLY A 2 1.78 9.99 4.27
N ARG A 3 2.50 11.01 4.75
CA ARG A 3 3.18 12.00 3.89
C ARG A 3 4.28 11.39 3.01
N THR A 4 5.08 10.49 3.56
CA THR A 4 6.27 9.90 2.92
C THR A 4 6.21 8.38 2.84
N SER A 5 5.08 7.78 3.23
CA SER A 5 4.93 6.33 3.27
C SER A 5 3.49 5.89 3.00
N MET A 6 3.35 4.67 2.49
CA MET A 6 2.06 4.02 2.29
C MET A 6 2.09 2.60 2.81
N THR A 7 0.92 2.12 3.24
CA THR A 7 0.71 0.73 3.64
C THR A 7 -0.12 0.06 2.57
N ILE A 8 0.34 -1.09 2.09
CA ILE A 8 -0.36 -1.97 1.16
C ILE A 8 -0.79 -3.22 1.95
N VAL A 9 -2.05 -3.60 1.81
CA VAL A 9 -2.56 -4.89 2.27
C VAL A 9 -2.86 -5.72 1.04
N ALA A 10 -2.34 -6.95 1.01
CA ALA A 10 -2.53 -7.86 -0.11
C ALA A 10 -2.98 -9.23 0.40
N ASP A 11 -4.04 -9.75 -0.19
CA ASP A 11 -4.50 -11.11 0.03
C ASP A 11 -4.11 -12.01 -1.12
N VAL A 12 -3.68 -13.22 -0.77
CA VAL A 12 -3.50 -14.33 -1.69
C VAL A 12 -4.55 -15.36 -1.34
N GLY A 13 -5.46 -15.63 -2.26
CA GLY A 13 -6.63 -16.44 -2.00
C GLY A 13 -7.34 -16.90 -3.28
N GLU A 14 -8.31 -17.79 -3.12
CA GLU A 14 -9.09 -18.32 -4.24
C GLU A 14 -10.31 -17.45 -4.55
N PRO A 15 -10.41 -16.87 -5.76
CA PRO A 15 -11.49 -15.95 -6.12
C PRO A 15 -12.88 -16.56 -6.07
N GLU A 16 -13.02 -17.83 -6.47
CA GLU A 16 -14.33 -18.49 -6.56
C GLU A 16 -14.94 -18.82 -5.20
N THR A 17 -14.09 -19.09 -4.20
CA THR A 17 -14.53 -19.43 -2.84
C THR A 17 -14.42 -18.26 -1.86
N GLY A 18 -13.66 -17.22 -2.22
CA GLY A 18 -13.29 -16.12 -1.33
C GLY A 18 -12.31 -16.52 -0.23
N THR A 19 -11.72 -17.72 -0.28
CA THR A 19 -10.79 -18.19 0.76
C THR A 19 -9.48 -17.44 0.69
N VAL A 20 -9.05 -16.80 1.78
CA VAL A 20 -7.72 -16.17 1.89
C VAL A 20 -6.74 -17.17 2.49
N HIS A 21 -5.69 -17.50 1.74
CA HIS A 21 -4.62 -18.41 2.18
C HIS A 21 -3.49 -17.66 2.88
N ALA A 22 -3.21 -16.43 2.47
CA ALA A 22 -2.22 -15.58 3.11
C ALA A 22 -2.63 -14.10 2.99
N ARG A 23 -2.27 -13.32 4.02
CA ARG A 23 -2.40 -11.86 4.03
C ARG A 23 -1.05 -11.23 4.35
N ALA A 24 -0.64 -10.28 3.52
CA ALA A 24 0.58 -9.49 3.71
C ALA A 24 0.25 -8.04 4.01
N THR A 25 1.03 -7.41 4.89
CA THR A 25 1.00 -5.97 5.15
C THR A 25 2.38 -5.41 4.89
N THR A 26 2.50 -4.52 3.91
CA THR A 26 3.77 -3.96 3.46
C THR A 26 3.75 -2.45 3.67
N VAL A 27 4.79 -1.91 4.30
CA VAL A 27 5.01 -0.46 4.40
C VAL A 27 6.09 -0.06 3.40
N LEU A 28 5.73 0.82 2.46
CA LEU A 28 6.65 1.44 1.52
C LEU A 28 6.97 2.85 1.99
N VAL A 29 8.26 3.20 2.05
CA VAL A 29 8.74 4.56 2.35
C VAL A 29 9.36 5.14 1.09
N CYS A 30 8.96 6.36 0.71
CA CYS A 30 9.57 7.09 -0.38
C CYS A 30 10.76 7.88 0.15
N ALA A 31 11.92 7.69 -0.49
CA ALA A 31 13.16 8.34 -0.09
C ALA A 31 13.97 8.78 -1.32
N ASP A 32 14.85 9.76 -1.13
CA ASP A 32 15.84 10.14 -2.13
C ASP A 32 16.97 9.10 -2.26
N GLY A 33 17.93 9.33 -3.17
CA GLY A 33 19.08 8.44 -3.37
C GLY A 33 20.01 8.29 -2.15
N ASN A 34 19.85 9.14 -1.13
CA ASN A 34 20.58 9.07 0.14
C ASN A 34 19.75 8.44 1.27
N GLY A 35 18.54 7.94 0.97
CA GLY A 35 17.64 7.34 1.94
C GLY A 35 16.89 8.34 2.82
N ARG A 36 16.88 9.63 2.50
CA ARG A 36 16.11 10.63 3.26
C ARG A 36 14.64 10.59 2.83
N PRO A 37 13.67 10.56 3.77
CA PRO A 37 12.25 10.52 3.42
C PRO A 37 11.83 11.74 2.59
N ILE A 38 11.12 11.49 1.50
CA ILE A 38 10.54 12.53 0.64
C ILE A 38 9.03 12.32 0.50
N PRO A 39 8.25 13.38 0.16
CA PRO A 39 6.82 13.24 -0.07
C PRO A 39 6.51 12.19 -1.13
N LEU A 40 5.42 11.45 -0.93
CA LEU A 40 4.93 10.54 -1.97
C LEU A 40 4.56 11.33 -3.24
N PRO A 41 4.91 10.83 -4.43
CA PRO A 41 4.47 11.38 -5.70
C PRO A 41 2.94 11.50 -5.80
N GLU A 42 2.45 12.59 -6.38
CA GLU A 42 1.02 12.85 -6.58
C GLU A 42 0.27 11.69 -7.28
N PRO A 43 0.82 11.00 -8.31
CA PRO A 43 0.15 9.85 -8.91
C PRO A 43 -0.14 8.69 -7.94
N LEU A 44 0.73 8.49 -6.93
CA LEU A 44 0.50 7.48 -5.90
C LEU A 44 -0.58 7.92 -4.91
N ALA A 45 -0.64 9.22 -4.58
CA ALA A 45 -1.72 9.77 -3.76
C ALA A 45 -3.10 9.53 -4.41
N ARG A 46 -3.23 9.82 -5.71
CA ARG A 46 -4.47 9.57 -6.48
C ARG A 46 -4.83 8.09 -6.55
N SER A 47 -3.85 7.20 -6.62
CA SER A 47 -4.10 5.76 -6.72
C SER A 47 -4.77 5.19 -5.46
N VAL A 48 -4.52 5.77 -4.29
CA VAL A 48 -5.16 5.36 -3.03
C VAL A 48 -6.64 5.74 -2.97
N GLU A 49 -7.08 6.78 -3.66
CA GLU A 49 -8.50 7.11 -3.77
C GLU A 49 -9.27 6.00 -4.50
N ARG A 50 -8.63 5.38 -5.49
CA ARG A 50 -9.23 4.29 -6.28
C ARG A 50 -9.18 2.94 -5.55
N TRP A 51 -8.16 2.73 -4.73
CA TRP A 51 -7.90 1.46 -4.04
C TRP A 51 -7.53 1.71 -2.57
N PRO A 52 -8.51 2.10 -1.74
CA PRO A 52 -8.25 2.28 -0.33
C PRO A 52 -7.95 0.91 0.32
N ALA A 53 -6.89 0.84 1.12
CA ALA A 53 -6.73 -0.30 2.02
C ALA A 53 -7.92 -0.32 2.99
N GLU A 54 -8.56 -1.47 3.15
CA GLU A 54 -9.62 -1.63 4.14
C GLU A 54 -9.09 -1.25 5.53
N LYS A 55 -9.82 -0.37 6.21
CA LYS A 55 -9.56 -0.09 7.62
C LYS A 55 -9.98 -1.32 8.41
N ARG A 56 -9.05 -1.85 9.21
CA ARG A 56 -9.39 -2.76 10.31
C ARG A 56 -10.37 -2.09 11.28
#